data_AF-A0A962DUD4-F1
#
_entry.id   AF-A0A962DUD4-F1
#
_cell.length_a   1.000
_cell.length_b   1.000
_cell.length_c   1.000
_cell.angle_alpha   90.00
_cell.angle_beta   90.00
_cell.angle_gamma   90.00
#
_symmetry.space_group_name_H-M   'P 1'
#
loop_
_entity.id
_entity.type
_entity.pdbx_description
1 polymer ?
#
loop_
_entity_poly.entity_id
_entity_poly.type
_entity_poly.pdbx_seq_one_letter_code
_entity_poly.pdbx_strand_id
1 'polypeptide(L)'
;MEKIVTYFDTGELGYECETKSGKKHGLERHYYKNGDVFSEGQFENGVRVGRILEWNEVGLLIRSAEYDGGLLNGEYESRWENGLLK
;
A
#
# COMPACT_ATOMS: atom_id res chain seq x y z
N MET A 1 -11.89 12.09 10.54
CA MET A 1 -11.01 11.06 9.97
C MET A 1 -10.14 10.58 11.12
N GLU A 2 -10.05 9.27 11.29
CA GLU A 2 -9.32 8.61 12.37
C GLU A 2 -8.20 7.79 11.74
N LYS A 3 -7.07 7.65 12.43
CA LYS A 3 -5.92 6.90 11.92
C LYS A 3 -5.73 5.65 12.77
N ILE A 4 -5.73 4.49 12.12
CA ILE A 4 -5.35 3.21 12.72
C ILE A 4 -3.86 3.01 12.44
N VAL A 5 -3.10 2.65 13.46
CA VAL A 5 -1.68 2.29 13.35
C VAL A 5 -1.44 0.97 14.07
N THR A 6 -0.57 0.15 13.50
CA THR A 6 -0.06 -1.05 14.17
C THR A 6 1.46 -1.09 14.06
N TYR A 7 2.11 -1.60 15.10
CA TYR A 7 3.55 -1.67 15.21
C TYR A 7 4.01 -3.11 15.10
N PHE A 8 5.23 -3.32 14.63
CA PHE A 8 5.93 -4.59 14.80
C PHE A 8 6.18 -4.86 16.29
N ASP A 9 6.47 -6.11 16.64
CA ASP A 9 6.81 -6.50 18.02
C ASP A 9 8.02 -5.74 18.58
N THR A 10 8.88 -5.25 17.68
CA THR A 10 10.08 -4.45 17.97
C THR A 10 9.78 -2.96 18.16
N GLY A 11 8.55 -2.50 17.89
CA GLY A 11 8.07 -1.15 18.16
C GLY A 11 8.05 -0.19 16.97
N GLU A 12 8.62 -0.56 15.82
CA GLU A 12 8.56 0.23 14.59
C GLU A 12 7.17 0.17 13.96
N LEU A 13 6.78 1.23 13.24
CA LEU A 13 5.49 1.29 12.54
C LEU A 13 5.45 0.23 11.44
N GLY A 14 4.45 -0.65 11.45
CA GLY A 14 4.28 -1.70 10.43
C GLY A 14 3.12 -1.45 9.47
N TYR A 15 2.12 -0.68 9.91
CA TYR A 15 0.96 -0.34 9.09
C TYR A 15 0.25 0.90 9.62
N GLU A 16 -0.28 1.69 8.70
CA GLU A 16 -1.20 2.77 9.00
C GLU A 16 -2.32 2.86 7.97
N CYS A 17 -3.51 3.28 8.43
CA CYS A 17 -4.66 3.49 7.55
C CYS A 17 -5.55 4.61 8.09
N GLU A 18 -5.98 5.48 7.18
CA GLU A 18 -7.02 6.47 7.45
C GLU A 18 -8.41 5.83 7.37
N THR A 19 -9.28 6.25 8.27
CA THR A 19 -10.65 5.77 8.39
C THR A 19 -11.63 6.92 8.58
N LYS A 20 -12.86 6.70 8.14
CA LYS A 20 -13.98 7.62 8.30
C LYS A 20 -15.22 6.80 8.63
N SER A 21 -15.84 7.09 9.77
CA SER A 21 -17.06 6.40 10.23
C SER A 21 -16.89 4.87 10.30
N GLY A 22 -15.74 4.40 10.79
CA GLY A 22 -15.43 2.97 10.94
C GLY A 22 -15.06 2.23 9.65
N LYS A 23 -14.95 2.93 8.51
CA LYS A 23 -14.50 2.35 7.22
C LYS A 23 -13.18 2.96 6.77
N LYS A 24 -12.35 2.20 6.05
CA LYS A 24 -11.14 2.73 5.41
C LYS A 24 -11.51 3.87 4.45
N HIS A 25 -10.85 5.01 4.60
CA HIS A 25 -11.11 6.19 3.81
C HIS A 25 -9.88 7.09 3.89
N GLY A 26 -9.19 7.26 2.76
CA GLY A 26 -7.90 7.91 2.66
C GLY A 26 -6.77 6.92 2.39
N LEU A 27 -5.58 7.27 2.87
CA LEU A 27 -4.36 6.51 2.57
C LEU A 27 -4.17 5.31 3.50
N GLU A 28 -3.75 4.19 2.92
CA GLU A 28 -3.27 2.99 3.59
C GLU A 28 -1.79 2.82 3.24
N ARG A 29 -0.93 2.56 4.24
CA ARG A 29 0.47 2.19 4.02
C ARG A 29 0.86 0.99 4.88
N HIS A 30 1.68 0.14 4.30
CA HIS A 30 2.42 -0.91 4.98
C HIS A 30 3.91 -0.58 4.93
N TYR A 31 4.64 -0.93 5.98
CA TYR A 31 6.04 -0.60 6.12
C TYR A 31 6.89 -1.84 6.29
N TYR A 32 8.14 -1.74 5.86
CA TYR A 32 9.23 -2.62 6.27
C TYR A 32 9.70 -2.25 7.67
N LYS A 33 10.42 -3.17 8.35
CA LYS A 33 10.96 -2.92 9.70
C LYS A 33 11.96 -1.76 9.75
N ASN A 34 12.62 -1.46 8.62
CA ASN A 34 13.52 -0.31 8.50
C ASN A 34 12.78 1.04 8.38
N GLY A 35 11.44 1.03 8.29
CA GLY A 35 10.59 2.21 8.17
C GLY A 35 10.26 2.61 6.72
N ASP A 36 10.81 1.92 5.72
CA ASP A 36 10.48 2.16 4.31
C ASP A 36 9.08 1.64 3.98
N VAL A 37 8.45 2.24 2.98
CA VAL A 37 7.11 1.83 2.53
C VAL A 37 7.20 0.54 1.72
N PHE A 38 6.57 -0.51 2.22
CA PHE A 38 6.37 -1.76 1.50
C PHE A 38 5.25 -1.63 0.47
N SER A 39 4.12 -1.02 0.86
CA SER A 39 2.99 -0.82 -0.02
C SER A 39 2.19 0.42 0.37
N GLU A 40 1.62 1.11 -0.61
CA GLU A 40 0.63 2.16 -0.36
C GLU A 40 -0.55 2.07 -1.32
N GLY A 41 -1.69 2.57 -0.86
CA GLY A 41 -2.91 2.59 -1.62
C GLY A 41 -3.97 3.51 -1.02
N GLN A 42 -4.99 3.84 -1.82
CA GLN A 42 -6.10 4.67 -1.36
C GLN A 42 -7.39 3.88 -1.25
N PHE A 43 -8.21 4.29 -0.28
CA PHE A 43 -9.55 3.76 -0.07
C PHE A 43 -10.56 4.89 -0.01
N GLU A 44 -11.75 4.65 -0.55
CA GLU A 44 -12.91 5.49 -0.34
C GLU A 44 -14.07 4.63 0.17
N ASN A 45 -14.53 4.93 1.39
CA ASN A 45 -15.69 4.26 2.01
C ASN A 45 -15.56 2.72 2.08
N GLY A 46 -14.33 2.23 2.27
CA GLY A 46 -13.99 0.81 2.33
C GLY A 46 -13.64 0.17 0.98
N VAL A 47 -13.73 0.92 -0.12
CA VAL A 47 -13.43 0.43 -1.47
C VAL A 47 -12.07 0.94 -1.92
N ARG A 48 -11.23 0.07 -2.51
CA ARG A 48 -9.94 0.48 -3.08
C ARG A 48 -10.15 1.37 -4.30
N VAL A 49 -9.43 2.47 -4.36
CA VAL A 49 -9.48 3.44 -5.45
C VAL A 49 -8.08 3.90 -5.81
N GLY A 50 -7.87 4.22 -7.09
CA GLY A 50 -6.60 4.70 -7.62
C GLY A 50 -5.52 3.63 -7.65
N ARG A 51 -4.27 4.06 -7.60
CA ARG A 51 -3.11 3.18 -7.77
C ARG A 51 -2.67 2.58 -6.44
N ILE A 52 -2.44 1.28 -6.44
CA ILE A 52 -1.71 0.55 -5.41
C ILE A 52 -0.28 0.36 -5.91
N LEU A 53 0.67 0.64 -5.04
CA LEU A 53 2.09 0.51 -5.30
C LEU A 53 2.70 -0.43 -4.25
N GLU A 54 3.68 -1.24 -4.68
CA GLU A 54 4.50 -2.05 -3.78
C GLU A 54 5.97 -1.93 -4.17
N TRP A 55 6.80 -1.74 -3.17
CA TRP A 55 8.24 -1.65 -3.30
C TRP A 55 8.90 -2.79 -2.55
N ASN A 56 10.10 -3.17 -3.00
CA ASN A 56 10.95 -4.07 -2.23
C ASN A 56 11.75 -3.33 -1.15
N GLU A 57 12.53 -4.04 -0.34
CA GLU A 57 13.33 -3.48 0.76
C GLU A 57 14.44 -2.50 0.32
N VAL A 58 14.75 -2.46 -0.98
CA VAL A 58 15.71 -1.48 -1.56
C VAL A 58 15.01 -0.30 -2.24
N GLY A 59 13.69 -0.17 -2.08
CA GLY A 59 12.89 0.93 -2.61
C GLY A 59 12.56 0.84 -4.10
N LEU A 60 12.79 -0.31 -4.75
CA LEU A 60 12.42 -0.52 -6.15
C LEU A 60 10.94 -0.89 -6.24
N LEU A 61 10.21 -0.20 -7.11
CA LEU A 61 8.81 -0.52 -7.39
C LEU A 61 8.73 -1.91 -8.05
N ILE A 62 8.16 -2.87 -7.35
CA ILE A 62 8.02 -4.26 -7.82
C ILE A 62 6.60 -4.58 -8.25
N ARG A 63 5.60 -3.79 -7.83
CA ARG A 63 4.21 -3.97 -8.24
C ARG A 63 3.50 -2.65 -8.38
N SER A 64 2.69 -2.50 -9.43
CA SER A 64 1.64 -1.50 -9.46
C SER A 64 0.34 -2.05 -10.01
N ALA A 65 -0.78 -1.54 -9.52
CA ALA A 65 -2.12 -1.94 -9.93
C ALA A 65 -3.07 -0.75 -9.79
N GLU A 66 -3.88 -0.46 -10.81
CA GLU A 66 -4.88 0.61 -10.74
C GLU A 66 -6.26 0.02 -10.45
N TYR A 67 -6.99 0.63 -9.53
CA TYR A 67 -8.33 0.23 -9.13
C TYR A 67 -9.33 1.37 -9.37
N ASP A 68 -10.42 1.06 -10.06
CA ASP A 68 -11.58 1.93 -10.19
C ASP A 68 -12.78 1.21 -9.55
N GLY A 69 -13.36 1.80 -8.50
CA GLY A 69 -14.49 1.19 -7.79
C GLY A 69 -14.23 -0.21 -7.23
N GLY A 70 -12.98 -0.52 -6.87
CA GLY A 70 -12.57 -1.84 -6.39
C GLY A 70 -12.31 -2.89 -7.48
N LEU A 71 -12.51 -2.53 -8.75
CA LEU A 71 -12.15 -3.37 -9.90
C LEU A 71 -10.74 -3.01 -10.35
N LEU A 72 -9.90 -4.03 -10.56
CA LEU A 72 -8.59 -3.85 -11.18
C LEU A 72 -8.79 -3.36 -12.61
N ASN A 73 -8.41 -2.11 -12.88
CA ASN A 73 -8.64 -1.41 -14.15
C ASN A 73 -7.33 -0.87 -14.79
N GLY A 74 -6.18 -1.45 -14.44
CA GLY A 74 -4.91 -1.02 -15.02
C GLY A 74 -3.86 -2.11 -15.12
N GLU A 75 -2.69 -1.70 -15.60
CA GLU A 75 -1.55 -2.57 -15.87
C GLU A 75 -1.00 -3.15 -14.55
N TYR A 76 -0.92 -4.48 -14.52
CA TYR A 76 -0.13 -5.20 -13.51
C TYR A 76 1.32 -5.22 -14.00
N GLU A 77 2.14 -4.32 -13.46
CA GLU A 77 3.58 -4.34 -13.72
C GLU A 77 4.29 -5.04 -12.56
N SER A 78 4.85 -6.24 -12.80
CA SER A 78 5.74 -6.90 -11.84
C SER A 78 7.20 -6.77 -12.26
N ARG A 79 8.06 -6.17 -11.43
CA ARG A 79 9.52 -6.14 -11.65
C ARG A 79 10.20 -7.10 -10.69
N TRP A 80 11.12 -7.94 -11.17
CA TRP A 80 11.92 -8.81 -10.31
C TRP A 80 12.89 -7.98 -9.47
N GLU A 81 13.23 -8.46 -8.26
CA GLU A 81 14.17 -7.81 -7.32
C GLU A 81 15.57 -7.52 -7.91
N ASN A 82 15.90 -8.09 -9.08
CA ASN A 82 17.15 -7.88 -9.81
C ASN A 82 17.02 -7.03 -11.09
N GLY A 83 15.89 -6.34 -11.31
CA GLY A 83 15.75 -5.29 -12.32
C GLY A 83 15.51 -5.74 -13.77
N LEU A 84 15.35 -7.03 -14.07
CA LEU A 84 15.00 -7.50 -15.41
C LEU A 84 13.49 -7.77 -15.53
N LEU A 85 12.83 -7.05 -16.42
CA LEU A 85 11.41 -7.22 -16.79
C LEU A 85 11.16 -8.55 -17.52
N LYS A 86 9.93 -9.06 -17.43
CA LYS A 86 9.39 -10.10 -18.31
C LYS A 86 8.39 -9.49 -19.28
#